data_AF-A0A7K3VKC4-F1
#
_entry.id   AF-A0A7K3VKC4-F1
#
_cell.length_a   1.000
_cell.length_b   1.000
_cell.length_c   1.000
_cell.angle_alpha   90.00
_cell.angle_beta   90.00
_cell.angle_gamma   90.00
#
_symmetry.space_group_name_H-M   'P 1'
#
loop_
_entity.id
_entity.type
_entity.pdbx_description
1 polymer ?
#
loop_
_entity_poly.entity_id
_entity_poly.type
_entity_poly.pdbx_seq_one_letter_code
_entity_poly.pdbx_strand_id
1 'polypeptide(L)'
;MPGTMNAVGNTPPSIQATFEDALAKLPDGYVDGHFGNRPWGVTVKRSEDGKRTWLYGEELSGTDFVSFNLYRLAGPGSILKPCEMSSAKAIEFVLGFVPSTANAASRP
;
A
#
# COMPACT_ATOMS: atom_id res chain seq x y z
N MET A 1 47.63 12.76 1.79
CA MET A 1 46.22 12.99 2.18
C MET A 1 45.44 11.70 1.93
N PRO A 2 45.22 10.81 2.91
CA PRO A 2 44.17 9.79 2.80
C PRO A 2 42.84 10.43 3.22
N GLY A 3 41.64 10.04 2.81
CA GLY A 3 41.13 8.89 2.09
C GLY A 3 39.62 8.86 2.36
N THR A 4 38.84 8.53 1.34
CA THR A 4 37.41 8.21 1.27
C THR A 4 36.70 7.80 2.56
N MET A 5 35.47 8.29 2.77
CA MET A 5 34.39 7.48 3.36
C MET A 5 33.03 7.85 2.74
N ASN A 6 32.57 6.98 1.83
CA ASN A 6 31.18 6.90 1.42
C ASN A 6 30.36 6.44 2.63
N ALA A 7 29.65 7.35 3.27
CA ALA A 7 28.62 6.98 4.23
C ALA A 7 27.39 6.52 3.45
N VAL A 8 27.32 5.23 3.13
CA VAL A 8 26.03 4.58 2.85
C VAL A 8 25.31 4.54 4.21
N GLY A 9 24.57 5.61 4.49
CA GLY A 9 23.80 5.77 5.72
C GLY A 9 22.76 4.66 5.81
N ASN A 10 22.95 3.78 6.78
CA ASN A 10 22.02 2.71 7.13
C ASN A 10 20.86 3.32 7.96
N THR A 11 20.16 4.30 7.38
CA THR A 11 18.98 4.91 8.01
C THR A 11 17.79 3.99 7.78
N PRO A 12 17.08 3.55 8.84
CA PRO A 12 15.86 2.77 8.67
C PRO A 12 14.89 3.54 7.76
N PRO A 13 14.23 2.85 6.80
CA PRO A 13 13.23 3.51 5.98
C PRO A 13 12.16 4.13 6.87
N SER A 14 11.73 5.34 6.53
CA SER A 14 10.62 5.98 7.22
C SER A 14 9.35 5.13 7.06
N ILE A 15 8.41 5.23 8.00
CA ILE A 15 7.11 4.53 7.92
C ILE A 15 6.42 4.80 6.58
N GLN A 16 6.54 6.03 6.06
CA GLN A 16 6.01 6.40 4.74
C GLN A 16 6.69 5.62 3.61
N ALA A 17 8.01 5.48 3.61
CA ALA A 17 8.71 4.72 2.58
C ALA A 17 8.33 3.23 2.60
N THR A 18 8.22 2.63 3.79
CA THR A 18 7.77 1.24 3.94
C THR A 18 6.33 1.05 3.48
N PHE A 19 5.45 2.00 3.80
CA PHE A 19 4.06 2.00 3.33
C PHE A 19 3.96 2.09 1.79
N GLU A 20 4.71 3.01 1.17
CA GLU A 20 4.73 3.15 -0.28
C GLU A 20 5.26 1.90 -0.99
N ASP A 21 6.32 1.29 -0.45
CA ASP A 21 6.88 0.04 -0.97
C ASP A 21 5.88 -1.13 -0.85
N ALA A 22 5.21 -1.27 0.30
CA ALA A 22 4.17 -2.27 0.49
C ALA A 22 2.99 -2.07 -0.48
N LEU A 23 2.53 -0.83 -0.65
CA LEU A 23 1.47 -0.49 -1.61
C LEU A 23 1.90 -0.77 -3.06
N ALA A 24 3.17 -0.55 -3.41
CA ALA A 24 3.69 -0.81 -4.74
C ALA A 24 3.73 -2.31 -5.09
N LYS A 25 3.84 -3.18 -4.08
CA LYS A 25 3.83 -4.65 -4.25
C LYS A 25 2.44 -5.24 -4.48
N LEU A 26 1.37 -4.51 -4.16
CA LEU A 26 0.01 -4.96 -4.42
C LEU A 26 -0.29 -4.91 -5.93
N PRO A 27 -0.88 -5.96 -6.53
CA PRO A 27 -1.23 -5.95 -7.94
C PRO A 27 -2.28 -4.88 -8.25
N ASP A 28 -2.29 -4.38 -9.47
CA ASP A 28 -3.44 -3.62 -9.98
C ASP A 28 -4.67 -4.54 -10.11
N GLY A 29 -5.84 -3.97 -9.88
CA GLY A 29 -7.09 -4.71 -9.88
C GLY A 29 -7.43 -5.31 -8.51
N TYR A 30 -8.29 -6.32 -8.53
CA TYR A 30 -8.83 -6.96 -7.34
C TYR A 30 -7.93 -8.11 -6.88
N VAL A 31 -7.70 -8.22 -5.57
CA VAL A 31 -7.02 -9.34 -4.93
C VAL A 31 -7.68 -9.66 -3.58
N ASP A 32 -7.91 -10.95 -3.34
CA ASP A 32 -8.30 -11.44 -2.02
C ASP A 32 -7.09 -11.53 -1.10
N GLY A 33 -7.29 -11.41 0.21
CA GLY A 33 -6.24 -11.56 1.19
C GLY A 33 -6.77 -11.56 2.61
N HIS A 34 -5.86 -11.33 3.55
CA HIS A 34 -6.22 -11.23 4.95
C HIS A 34 -5.50 -10.08 5.64
N PHE A 35 -6.16 -9.50 6.63
CA PHE A 35 -5.61 -8.50 7.54
C PHE A 35 -6.14 -8.78 8.94
N GLY A 36 -5.24 -8.99 9.91
CA GLY A 36 -5.63 -9.30 11.30
C GLY A 36 -6.50 -10.55 11.41
N ASN A 37 -6.20 -11.61 10.65
CA ASN A 37 -6.97 -12.87 10.59
C ASN A 37 -8.42 -12.73 10.08
N ARG A 38 -8.78 -11.59 9.48
CA ARG A 38 -10.06 -11.38 8.80
C ARG A 38 -9.85 -11.46 7.28
N PRO A 39 -10.79 -12.00 6.50
CA PRO A 39 -10.71 -12.04 5.04
C PRO A 39 -11.08 -10.67 4.44
N TRP A 40 -10.33 -10.24 3.43
CA TRP A 40 -10.52 -8.95 2.76
C TRP A 40 -10.44 -9.08 1.24
N GLY A 41 -11.25 -8.30 0.54
CA GLY A 41 -11.11 -8.03 -0.89
C GLY A 41 -10.52 -6.65 -1.07
N VAL A 42 -9.41 -6.53 -1.81
CA VAL A 42 -8.70 -5.27 -2.04
C VAL A 42 -8.62 -4.97 -3.53
N THR A 43 -9.08 -3.79 -3.92
CA THR A 43 -8.92 -3.26 -5.27
C THR A 43 -7.91 -2.13 -5.26
N VAL A 44 -6.84 -2.26 -6.05
CA VAL A 44 -5.89 -1.18 -6.30
C VAL A 44 -6.07 -0.67 -7.73
N LYS A 45 -6.15 0.65 -7.88
CA LYS A 45 -6.16 1.31 -9.17
C LYS A 45 -5.02 2.31 -9.21
N ARG A 46 -4.28 2.36 -10.31
CA ARG A 46 -3.23 3.35 -10.54
C ARG A 46 -3.58 4.22 -11.75
N SER A 47 -3.15 5.47 -11.74
CA SER A 47 -3.27 6.34 -12.91
C SER A 47 -2.23 5.97 -13.96
N GLU A 48 -2.53 6.26 -15.23
CA GLU A 48 -1.62 6.02 -16.35
C GLU A 48 -0.28 6.77 -16.18
N ASP A 49 -0.31 7.95 -15.55
CA ASP A 49 0.89 8.73 -15.25
C ASP A 49 1.66 8.25 -14.00
N GLY A 50 1.17 7.22 -13.30
CA GLY A 50 1.78 6.66 -12.09
C GLY A 50 1.79 7.59 -10.88
N LYS A 51 1.15 8.77 -10.95
CA LYS A 51 1.16 9.77 -9.88
C LYS A 51 0.05 9.59 -8.86
N ARG A 52 -0.92 8.73 -9.13
CA ARG A 52 -2.10 8.54 -8.29
C ARG A 52 -2.37 7.06 -8.11
N THR A 53 -2.60 6.67 -6.87
CA THR A 53 -3.03 5.33 -6.51
C THR A 53 -4.28 5.43 -5.66
N TRP A 54 -5.28 4.62 -5.99
CA TRP A 54 -6.49 4.44 -5.21
C TRP A 54 -6.49 3.03 -4.66
N LEU A 55 -6.83 2.89 -3.39
CA LEU A 55 -7.06 1.59 -2.77
C LEU A 55 -8.44 1.61 -2.14
N TYR A 56 -9.21 0.57 -2.42
CA TYR A 56 -10.44 0.24 -1.71
C TYR A 56 -10.35 -1.20 -1.24
N GLY A 57 -10.48 -1.42 0.06
CA GLY A 57 -10.53 -2.72 0.69
C GLY A 57 -11.81 -2.86 1.51
N GLU A 58 -12.46 -4.00 1.40
CA GLU A 58 -13.64 -4.36 2.19
C GLU A 58 -13.42 -5.68 2.91
N GLU A 59 -13.90 -5.78 4.15
CA GLU A 59 -13.91 -7.03 4.89
C GLU A 59 -14.98 -7.96 4.31
N LEU A 60 -14.58 -9.16 3.85
CA LEU A 60 -15.49 -10.10 3.18
C LEU A 60 -16.46 -10.81 4.14
N SER A 61 -16.25 -10.68 5.45
CA SER A 61 -17.07 -11.30 6.49
C SER A 61 -17.61 -10.28 7.50
N GLY A 62 -17.55 -8.99 7.16
CA GLY A 62 -17.95 -7.91 8.05
C GLY A 62 -18.41 -6.68 7.29
N THR A 63 -18.39 -5.54 7.97
CA THR A 63 -18.77 -4.22 7.39
C THR A 63 -17.62 -3.22 7.46
N ASP A 64 -16.42 -3.67 7.81
CA ASP A 64 -15.24 -2.83 7.88
C ASP A 64 -14.69 -2.56 6.47
N PHE A 65 -14.12 -1.38 6.28
CA PHE A 65 -13.51 -1.01 5.02
C PHE A 65 -12.29 -0.11 5.24
N VAL A 66 -11.42 -0.09 4.23
CA VAL A 66 -10.24 0.78 4.13
C VAL A 66 -10.25 1.41 2.74
N SER A 67 -10.21 2.74 2.69
CA SER A 67 -10.21 3.47 1.42
C SER A 67 -9.33 4.70 1.50
N PHE A 68 -8.49 4.90 0.49
CA PHE A 68 -7.65 6.09 0.39
C PHE A 68 -7.19 6.39 -1.04
N ASN A 69 -6.75 7.64 -1.22
CA ASN A 69 -6.04 8.10 -2.41
C ASN A 69 -4.62 8.50 -2.02
N LEU A 70 -3.62 8.01 -2.73
CA LEU A 70 -2.23 8.44 -2.62
C LEU A 70 -1.87 9.30 -3.84
N TYR A 71 -1.30 10.48 -3.60
CA TYR A 71 -0.82 11.39 -4.63
C TYR A 71 0.69 11.54 -4.51
N ARG A 72 1.42 11.22 -5.57
CA ARG A 72 2.85 11.48 -5.66
C ARG A 72 3.09 12.92 -6.10
N LEU A 73 3.93 13.63 -5.36
CA LEU A 73 4.24 15.03 -5.64
C LEU A 73 5.37 15.14 -6.67
N ALA A 74 5.52 16.33 -7.26
CA ALA A 74 6.61 16.63 -8.19
C ALA A 74 7.99 16.73 -7.49
N GLY A 75 8.00 16.81 -6.15
CA GLY A 75 9.19 16.79 -5.31
C GLY A 75 9.22 15.56 -4.39
N PRO A 76 10.10 15.54 -3.36
CA PRO A 76 10.14 14.43 -2.42
C PRO A 76 8.82 14.33 -1.65
N GLY A 77 8.24 13.13 -1.66
CA GLY A 77 7.10 12.76 -0.83
C GLY A 77 5.79 12.50 -1.57
N SER A 78 4.82 12.04 -0.78
CA SER A 78 3.47 11.72 -1.21
C SER A 78 2.44 12.25 -0.22
N ILE A 79 1.20 12.42 -0.69
CA ILE A 79 0.06 12.83 0.14
C ILE A 79 -0.92 11.67 0.18
N LEU A 80 -1.10 11.10 1.37
CA LEU A 80 -2.14 10.12 1.66
C LEU A 80 -3.43 10.83 2.06
N LYS A 81 -4.55 10.52 1.40
CA LYS A 81 -5.89 11.02 1.72
C LYS A 81 -6.84 9.84 1.99
N PRO A 82 -7.04 9.46 3.26
CA PRO A 82 -8.02 8.45 3.64
C PRO A 82 -9.46 8.96 3.47
N CYS A 83 -10.38 8.04 3.19
CA CYS A 83 -11.81 8.29 3.17
C CYS A 83 -12.42 7.82 4.48
N GLU A 84 -13.05 8.71 5.25
CA GLU A 84 -13.82 8.36 6.45
C GLU A 84 -13.03 7.60 7.55
N MET A 85 -11.69 7.67 7.53
CA MET A 85 -10.82 7.03 8.53
C MET A 85 -9.52 7.79 8.75
N SER A 86 -8.73 7.33 9.73
CA SER A 86 -7.41 7.89 10.01
C SER A 86 -6.35 7.38 9.02
N SER A 87 -5.32 8.20 8.80
CA SER A 87 -4.14 7.78 8.01
C SER A 87 -3.42 6.59 8.65
N ALA A 88 -3.44 6.50 9.99
CA ALA A 88 -2.83 5.39 10.72
C ALA A 88 -3.50 4.06 10.35
N LYS A 89 -4.84 3.98 10.36
CA LYS A 89 -5.58 2.77 9.96
C LYS A 89 -5.24 2.34 8.53
N ALA A 90 -5.19 3.30 7.59
CA ALA A 90 -4.84 3.02 6.20
C ALA A 90 -3.40 2.49 6.04
N ILE A 91 -2.44 3.09 6.77
CA ILE A 91 -1.04 2.66 6.77
C ILE A 91 -0.89 1.26 7.37
N GLU A 92 -1.46 1.05 8.56
CA GLU A 92 -1.45 -0.25 9.24
C GLU A 92 -2.07 -1.35 8.38
N PHE A 93 -3.18 -1.04 7.72
CA PHE A 93 -3.84 -1.97 6.80
C PHE A 93 -2.90 -2.40 5.67
N VAL A 94 -2.31 -1.46 4.93
CA VAL A 94 -1.42 -1.78 3.81
C VAL A 94 -0.16 -2.52 4.27
N LEU A 95 0.39 -2.16 5.42
CA LEU A 95 1.57 -2.83 5.98
C LEU A 95 1.27 -4.24 6.50
N GLY A 96 0.04 -4.51 6.94
CA GLY A 96 -0.37 -5.80 7.50
C GLY A 96 -1.17 -6.69 6.55
N PHE A 97 -1.61 -6.17 5.40
CA PHE A 97 -2.40 -6.93 4.43
C PHE A 97 -1.51 -7.94 3.71
N VAL A 98 -1.95 -9.19 3.72
CA VAL A 98 -1.27 -10.29 3.04
C VAL A 98 -2.18 -10.79 1.92
N PRO A 99 -1.82 -10.55 0.65
CA PRO A 99 -2.53 -11.10 -0.49
C PRO A 99 -2.57 -12.63 -0.41
N SER A 100 -3.74 -13.21 -0.63
CA SER A 100 -3.88 -14.64 -0.85
C SER A 100 -3.15 -14.97 -2.15
N THR A 101 -2.25 -15.94 -2.12
CA THR A 101 -1.61 -16.51 -3.31
C THR A 101 -2.61 -17.39 -4.09
N ALA A 102 -3.81 -16.88 -4.36
CA ALA A 102 -4.77 -17.54 -5.23
C ALA A 102 -4.42 -17.16 -6.67
N ASN A 103 -3.66 -18.05 -7.29
CA ASN A 103 -3.45 -18.21 -8.72
C ASN A 103 -4.40 -17.36 -9.60
N ALA A 104 -3.84 -16.39 -10.34
CA ALA A 104 -4.55 -15.61 -11.35
C ALA A 104 -5.18 -16.47 -12.48
N ALA A 105 -4.99 -17.79 -12.47
CA ALA A 105 -5.72 -18.75 -13.28
C ALA A 105 -6.86 -19.39 -12.47
N SER A 106 -8.03 -18.76 -12.47
CA SER A 106 -9.34 -19.43 -12.63
C SER A 106 -10.46 -18.46 -12.25
N ARG A 107 -11.01 -17.76 -13.24
CA ARG A 107 -12.45 -17.53 -13.26
C ARG A 107 -12.96 -17.86 -14.67
N PRO A 108 -14.04 -18.66 -14.77
CA PRO A 108 -14.60 -19.14 -16.04
C PRO A 108 -15.17 -18.00 -16.89
#